data_AF-A0A4Y2JMP1-F1
#
_entry.id   AF-A0A4Y2JMP1-F1
#
_cell.length_a   1.000
_cell.length_b   1.000
_cell.length_c   1.000
_cell.angle_alpha   90.00
_cell.angle_beta   90.00
_cell.angle_gamma   90.00
#
_symmetry.space_group_name_H-M   'P 1'
#
loop_
_entity.id
_entity.type
_entity.pdbx_description
1 polymer ?
#
loop_
_entity_poly.entity_id
_entity_poly.type
_entity_poly.pdbx_seq_one_letter_code
_entity_poly.pdbx_strand_id
1 'polypeptide(L)'
;MKFTKTLFLFLQMAQNAHLAPHLPVYQSCHINSTLSFQLHPSGSIFTAEITAILHALPQISSGPLDNYIIYSDSLSALESMTSLNRFSHPLTFNILELHDRLTTKGFTILFCWIPSHVDISGNELADNLARSAINSLNSPVPVNDVKKYVKSILHSKWQAQWDLKNTNKLQSIKHLTDCWPSLPIRKLDTVLTRLRI
;
A
#
# COMPACT_ATOMS: atom_id res chain seq x y z
N MET A 1 -5.88 -3.77 13.18
CA MET A 1 -4.85 -2.76 12.88
C MET A 1 -5.50 -1.73 11.97
N LYS A 2 -5.66 -0.47 12.41
CA LYS A 2 -6.23 0.60 11.58
C LYS A 2 -5.13 1.04 10.62
N PHE A 3 -5.33 0.87 9.32
CA PHE A 3 -4.39 1.38 8.31
C PHE A 3 -4.78 2.83 8.01
N THR A 4 -3.99 3.75 8.55
CA THR A 4 -4.11 5.18 8.28
C THR A 4 -2.94 5.58 7.39
N LYS A 5 -3.19 5.94 6.13
CA LYS A 5 -2.18 6.59 5.27
C LYS A 5 -2.73 7.76 4.49
N THR A 6 -1.91 8.81 4.43
CA THR A 6 -2.14 10.14 3.89
C THR A 6 -1.45 10.25 2.55
N LEU A 7 -2.07 11.02 1.68
CA LEU A 7 -1.38 11.56 0.52
C LEU A 7 -0.56 12.80 0.91
N PHE A 8 0.76 12.71 0.80
CA PHE A 8 1.54 13.90 0.46
C PHE A 8 1.84 13.87 -1.02
N LEU A 9 1.38 14.89 -1.73
CA LEU A 9 2.11 15.32 -2.91
C LEU A 9 3.41 15.96 -2.43
N PHE A 10 4.50 15.21 -2.49
CA PHE A 10 5.77 15.88 -2.72
C PHE A 10 5.84 16.23 -4.20
N LEU A 11 5.33 17.42 -4.53
CA LEU A 11 5.92 18.18 -5.61
C LEU A 11 7.18 18.83 -5.06
N GLN A 12 8.30 18.14 -5.16
CA GLN A 12 9.58 18.80 -4.96
C GLN A 12 10.60 18.31 -5.95
N MET A 13 11.07 19.28 -6.73
CA MET A 13 12.33 19.15 -7.43
C MET A 13 13.47 19.07 -6.43
N ALA A 14 14.47 18.30 -6.83
CA ALA A 14 15.75 18.14 -6.18
C ALA A 14 16.32 19.47 -5.67
N GLN A 15 16.58 19.54 -4.37
CA GLN A 15 17.71 20.31 -3.89
C GLN A 15 18.83 19.32 -3.60
N ASN A 16 19.76 19.22 -4.55
CA ASN A 16 21.20 19.13 -4.29
C ASN A 16 21.94 19.23 -5.62
N ALA A 17 22.37 20.44 -5.95
CA ALA A 17 23.24 20.75 -7.09
C ALA A 17 24.69 20.25 -6.89
N HIS A 18 24.90 19.06 -6.31
CA HIS A 18 26.26 18.55 -6.07
C HIS A 18 26.52 17.09 -6.44
N LEU A 19 25.53 16.36 -6.99
CA LEU A 19 25.74 15.01 -7.50
C LEU A 19 25.12 14.90 -8.90
N ALA A 20 25.99 14.68 -9.90
CA ALA A 20 25.70 14.46 -11.34
C ALA A 20 25.40 15.72 -12.21
N PRO A 21 26.40 16.25 -12.94
CA PRO A 21 26.25 17.42 -13.83
C PRO A 21 25.50 17.16 -15.16
N HIS A 22 24.65 16.12 -15.25
CA HIS A 22 23.99 15.71 -16.49
C HIS A 22 22.46 15.60 -16.44
N LEU A 23 21.82 15.98 -15.33
CA LEU A 23 20.35 16.05 -15.25
C LEU A 23 19.88 17.50 -15.44
N PRO A 24 18.84 17.74 -16.26
CA PRO A 24 18.31 19.08 -16.48
C PRO A 24 17.85 19.69 -15.15
N VAL A 25 18.19 20.97 -14.95
CA VAL A 25 17.80 21.75 -13.77
C VAL A 25 16.29 21.93 -13.79
N TYR A 26 15.66 21.25 -12.86
CA TYR A 26 14.22 21.16 -12.71
C TYR A 26 13.74 22.29 -11.77
N GLN A 27 12.95 23.23 -12.28
CA GLN A 27 12.46 24.38 -11.50
C GLN A 27 11.37 23.95 -10.51
N SER A 28 11.56 24.28 -9.23
CA SER A 28 10.71 23.87 -8.10
C SER A 28 9.41 24.67 -8.03
N CYS A 29 8.29 24.05 -8.36
CA CYS A 29 6.95 24.52 -7.97
C CYS A 29 6.53 23.85 -6.64
N HIS A 30 6.66 24.56 -5.51
CA HIS A 30 6.11 24.10 -4.23
C HIS A 30 4.58 24.13 -4.29
N ILE A 31 3.94 22.97 -4.31
CA ILE A 31 2.51 22.89 -3.98
C ILE A 31 2.42 22.80 -2.46
N ASN A 32 2.12 23.93 -1.79
CA ASN A 32 1.93 24.01 -0.34
C ASN A 32 0.64 23.31 0.17
N SER A 33 0.15 22.27 -0.51
CA SER A 33 -1.07 21.55 -0.11
C SER A 33 -0.74 20.14 0.39
N THR A 34 -1.20 19.84 1.60
CA THR A 34 -1.06 18.52 2.24
C THR A 34 -2.44 17.86 2.32
N LEU A 35 -2.60 16.61 1.89
CA LEU A 35 -3.91 15.94 1.84
C LEU A 35 -3.95 14.61 2.60
N SER A 36 -4.41 14.64 3.84
CA SER A 36 -4.56 13.43 4.66
C SER A 36 -5.97 12.87 4.66
N PHE A 37 -6.11 11.55 4.55
CA PHE A 37 -7.37 10.85 4.71
C PHE A 37 -7.22 9.48 5.37
N GLN A 38 -8.27 9.05 6.06
CA GLN A 38 -8.39 7.74 6.65
C GLN A 38 -9.21 6.84 5.72
N LEU A 39 -8.65 5.67 5.38
CA LEU A 39 -9.38 4.66 4.62
C LEU A 39 -10.19 3.76 5.54
N HIS A 40 -11.16 3.07 4.95
CA HIS A 40 -11.92 2.05 5.66
C HIS A 40 -10.98 0.97 6.24
N PRO A 41 -11.22 0.46 7.46
CA PRO A 41 -10.32 -0.49 8.13
C PRO A 41 -10.07 -1.81 7.39
N SER A 42 -10.93 -2.16 6.42
CA SER A 42 -10.74 -3.34 5.59
C SER A 42 -9.75 -3.13 4.44
N GLY A 43 -9.32 -1.89 4.17
CA GLY A 43 -8.31 -1.58 3.17
C GLY A 43 -6.94 -2.10 3.58
N SER A 44 -6.19 -2.64 2.63
CA SER A 44 -4.81 -3.07 2.82
C SER A 44 -3.84 -1.88 2.76
N ILE A 45 -2.61 -2.07 3.25
CA ILE A 45 -1.51 -1.11 3.08
C ILE A 45 -1.36 -0.78 1.59
N PHE A 46 -1.30 -1.80 0.73
CA PHE A 46 -1.20 -1.63 -0.72
C PHE A 46 -2.30 -0.71 -1.29
N THR A 47 -3.56 -0.93 -0.91
CA THR A 47 -4.67 -0.06 -1.32
C THR A 47 -4.48 1.35 -0.82
N ALA A 48 -3.93 1.54 0.38
CA ALA A 48 -3.64 2.87 0.91
C ALA A 48 -2.59 3.61 0.07
N GLU A 49 -1.50 2.95 -0.29
CA GLU A 49 -0.44 3.52 -1.12
C GLU A 49 -0.93 3.88 -2.52
N ILE A 50 -1.71 2.99 -3.14
CA ILE A 50 -2.29 3.23 -4.46
C ILE A 50 -3.34 4.34 -4.40
N THR A 51 -4.16 4.40 -3.35
CA THR A 51 -5.13 5.48 -3.19
C THR A 51 -4.43 6.83 -3.01
N ALA A 52 -3.32 6.85 -2.28
CA ALA A 52 -2.48 8.04 -2.18
C ALA A 52 -2.06 8.51 -3.59
N ILE A 53 -1.38 7.67 -4.37
CA ILE A 53 -0.95 8.01 -5.73
C ILE A 53 -2.12 8.48 -6.61
N LEU A 54 -3.28 7.82 -6.53
CA LEU A 54 -4.48 8.20 -7.27
C LEU A 54 -4.94 9.62 -6.95
N HIS A 55 -4.93 10.02 -5.68
CA HIS A 55 -5.31 11.37 -5.26
C HIS A 55 -4.25 12.43 -5.56
N ALA A 56 -3.00 12.05 -5.87
CA ALA A 56 -1.99 13.00 -6.34
C ALA A 56 -2.33 13.56 -7.72
N LEU A 57 -2.81 12.72 -8.64
CA LEU A 57 -3.01 13.13 -10.03
C LEU A 57 -3.99 14.29 -10.20
N PRO A 58 -5.16 14.34 -9.51
CA PRO A 58 -6.02 15.52 -9.56
C PRO A 58 -5.38 16.80 -9.03
N GLN A 59 -4.51 16.71 -8.03
CA GLN A 59 -3.81 17.88 -7.48
C GLN A 59 -2.77 18.41 -8.48
N ILE A 60 -2.04 17.52 -9.14
CA ILE A 60 -1.17 17.86 -10.28
C ILE A 60 -1.98 18.53 -11.39
N SER A 61 -3.13 17.95 -11.74
CA SER A 61 -4.02 18.50 -12.77
C SER A 61 -4.51 19.92 -12.48
N SER A 62 -4.58 20.31 -11.20
CA SER A 62 -5.01 21.65 -10.77
C SER A 62 -3.86 22.66 -10.71
N GLY A 63 -2.62 22.18 -10.80
CA GLY A 63 -1.41 22.99 -10.82
C GLY A 63 -1.04 23.50 -12.22
N PRO A 64 0.08 24.23 -12.33
CA PRO A 64 0.62 24.69 -13.61
C PRO A 64 1.06 23.51 -14.50
N LEU A 65 0.98 23.67 -15.82
CA LEU A 65 1.50 22.67 -16.75
C LEU A 65 3.03 22.64 -16.67
N ASP A 66 3.58 21.56 -16.13
CA ASP A 66 5.00 21.38 -15.85
C ASP A 66 5.35 19.88 -15.71
N ASN A 67 6.57 19.60 -15.26
CA ASN A 67 7.09 18.28 -14.94
C ASN A 67 6.96 18.01 -13.44
N TYR A 68 6.40 16.85 -13.13
CA TYR A 68 6.04 16.41 -11.79
C TYR A 68 6.71 15.08 -11.48
N ILE A 69 7.15 14.90 -10.24
CA ILE A 69 7.65 13.63 -9.73
C ILE A 69 6.80 13.25 -8.52
N ILE A 70 6.26 12.03 -8.50
CA ILE A 70 5.59 11.44 -7.35
C ILE A 70 6.55 10.45 -6.71
N TYR A 71 6.96 10.73 -5.47
CA TYR A 71 7.78 9.82 -4.67
C TYR A 71 6.89 8.86 -3.87
N SER A 72 7.25 7.58 -3.84
CA SER A 72 6.57 6.57 -3.01
C SER A 72 7.59 5.60 -2.43
N ASP A 73 7.43 5.27 -1.16
CA ASP A 73 8.22 4.22 -0.50
C ASP A 73 7.67 2.80 -0.72
N SER A 74 6.50 2.70 -1.36
CA SER A 74 5.86 1.43 -1.69
C SER A 74 6.26 0.93 -3.07
N LEU A 75 7.31 0.12 -3.11
CA LEU A 75 7.75 -0.57 -4.34
C LEU A 75 6.58 -1.35 -4.98
N SER A 76 5.80 -2.06 -4.15
CA SER A 76 4.64 -2.84 -4.62
C SER A 76 3.59 -1.98 -5.34
N ALA A 77 3.35 -0.74 -4.88
CA ALA A 77 2.41 0.17 -5.52
C ALA A 77 2.93 0.60 -6.91
N LEU A 78 4.22 0.95 -6.99
CA LEU A 78 4.86 1.35 -8.24
C LEU A 78 4.94 0.22 -9.26
N GLU A 79 5.32 -0.98 -8.82
CA GLU A 79 5.33 -2.19 -9.65
C GLU A 79 3.94 -2.53 -10.17
N SER A 80 2.88 -2.31 -9.40
CA SER A 80 1.53 -2.59 -9.86
C SER A 80 1.18 -1.80 -11.12
N MET A 81 1.68 -0.57 -11.26
CA MET A 81 1.43 0.29 -12.43
C MET A 81 2.26 -0.10 -13.65
N THR A 82 3.39 -0.78 -13.47
CA THR A 82 4.30 -1.17 -14.55
C THR A 82 4.14 -2.63 -14.98
N SER A 83 3.58 -3.47 -14.10
CA SER A 83 3.42 -4.91 -14.34
C SER A 83 2.46 -5.24 -15.51
N LEU A 84 2.63 -6.42 -16.09
CA LEU A 84 1.70 -6.98 -17.09
C LEU A 84 0.25 -7.10 -16.56
N ASN A 85 0.10 -7.18 -15.23
CA ASN A 85 -1.19 -7.29 -14.54
C ASN A 85 -1.67 -5.95 -13.95
N ARG A 86 -1.23 -4.82 -14.51
CA ARG A 86 -1.61 -3.46 -14.08
C ARG A 86 -3.10 -3.15 -14.11
N PHE A 87 -3.91 -3.99 -14.75
CA PHE A 87 -5.38 -3.90 -14.80
C PHE A 87 -6.09 -4.76 -13.75
N SER A 88 -5.36 -5.55 -12.97
CA SER A 88 -5.93 -6.48 -11.98
C SER A 88 -6.52 -5.78 -10.76
N HIS A 89 -6.05 -4.56 -10.46
CA HIS A 89 -6.50 -3.77 -9.35
C HIS A 89 -7.22 -2.51 -9.86
N PRO A 90 -8.49 -2.26 -9.46
CA PRO A 90 -9.30 -1.20 -10.05
C PRO A 90 -8.69 0.18 -9.86
N LEU A 91 -8.03 0.44 -8.73
CA LEU A 91 -7.38 1.72 -8.48
C LEU A 91 -6.13 1.93 -9.35
N THR A 92 -5.39 0.87 -9.66
CA THR A 92 -4.22 0.97 -10.54
C THR A 92 -4.67 1.36 -11.94
N PHE A 93 -5.77 0.79 -12.44
CA PHE A 93 -6.35 1.21 -13.72
C PHE A 93 -6.71 2.70 -13.74
N ASN A 94 -7.39 3.20 -12.71
CA ASN A 94 -7.77 4.62 -12.61
C ASN A 94 -6.54 5.55 -12.61
N ILE A 95 -5.44 5.14 -11.96
CA ILE A 95 -4.20 5.92 -11.99
C ILE A 95 -3.67 6.04 -13.42
N LEU A 96 -3.67 4.94 -14.17
CA LEU A 96 -3.13 4.92 -15.52
C LEU A 96 -3.98 5.71 -16.50
N GLU A 97 -5.30 5.63 -16.39
CA GLU A 97 -6.23 6.44 -17.16
C GLU A 97 -6.03 7.95 -16.87
N LEU A 98 -5.93 8.31 -15.59
CA LEU A 98 -5.69 9.70 -15.19
C LEU A 98 -4.31 10.19 -15.63
N HIS A 99 -3.28 9.35 -15.54
CA HIS A 99 -1.92 9.65 -15.98
C HIS A 99 -1.88 9.93 -17.47
N ASP A 100 -2.45 9.04 -18.31
CA ASP A 100 -2.54 9.21 -19.75
C ASP A 100 -3.30 10.49 -20.14
N ARG A 101 -4.41 10.76 -19.45
CA ARG A 101 -5.18 12.00 -19.63
C ARG A 101 -4.39 13.27 -19.27
N LEU A 102 -3.45 13.20 -18.32
CA LEU A 102 -2.60 14.32 -17.98
C LEU A 102 -1.45 14.47 -18.97
N THR A 103 -0.86 13.36 -19.42
CA THR A 103 0.17 13.37 -20.46
C THR A 103 -0.34 13.94 -21.78
N THR A 104 -1.56 13.58 -22.19
CA THR A 104 -2.21 14.16 -23.38
C THR A 104 -2.49 15.66 -23.26
N LYS A 105 -2.62 16.17 -22.02
CA LYS A 105 -2.73 17.62 -21.74
C LYS A 105 -1.38 18.33 -21.67
N GLY A 106 -0.26 17.62 -21.79
CA GLY A 106 1.10 18.19 -21.78
C GLY A 106 1.81 18.11 -20.43
N PHE A 107 1.27 17.43 -19.43
CA PHE A 107 1.98 17.18 -18.16
C PHE A 107 2.99 16.03 -18.32
N THR A 108 4.18 16.19 -17.75
CA THR A 108 5.12 15.07 -17.58
C THR A 108 5.06 14.61 -16.13
N ILE A 109 4.69 13.35 -15.88
CA ILE A 109 4.60 12.81 -14.52
C ILE A 109 5.46 11.56 -14.41
N LEU A 110 6.46 11.61 -13.53
CA LEU A 110 7.35 10.50 -13.20
C LEU A 110 6.98 9.91 -11.84
N PHE A 111 7.11 8.60 -11.71
CA PHE A 111 6.98 7.90 -10.43
C PHE A 111 8.36 7.43 -9.97
N CYS A 112 8.76 7.77 -8.75
CA CYS A 112 10.07 7.46 -8.20
C CYS A 112 9.94 6.67 -6.90
N TRP A 113 10.66 5.56 -6.81
CA TRP A 113 10.76 4.80 -5.57
C TRP A 113 11.79 5.43 -4.64
N ILE A 114 11.45 5.54 -3.36
CA ILE A 114 12.38 5.92 -2.31
C ILE A 114 12.44 4.86 -1.21
N PRO A 115 13.58 4.64 -0.55
CA PRO A 115 13.64 3.79 0.63
C PRO A 115 12.81 4.38 1.77
N SER A 116 12.08 3.52 2.47
CA SER A 116 11.38 3.89 3.71
C SER A 116 12.37 3.98 4.89
N HIS A 117 12.06 4.80 5.89
CA HIS A 117 12.78 4.88 7.18
C HIS A 117 14.28 5.20 7.10
N VAL A 118 14.68 6.07 6.18
CA VAL A 118 16.06 6.58 6.06
C VAL A 118 16.15 8.10 6.28
N ASP A 119 15.33 8.62 7.18
CA ASP A 119 15.30 10.04 7.58
C ASP A 119 15.08 11.04 6.42
N ILE A 120 14.34 10.63 5.39
CA ILE A 120 13.85 11.55 4.35
C ILE A 120 12.66 12.33 4.93
N SER A 121 12.89 13.59 5.27
CA SER A 121 11.91 14.47 5.93
C SER A 121 10.53 14.49 5.26
N GLY A 122 10.50 14.48 3.92
CA GLY A 122 9.25 14.45 3.17
C GLY A 122 8.46 13.14 3.33
N ASN A 123 9.15 12.01 3.40
CA ASN A 123 8.54 10.70 3.64
C ASN A 123 8.04 10.57 5.07
N GLU A 124 8.84 11.02 6.05
CA GLU A 124 8.45 11.02 7.46
C GLU A 124 7.23 11.90 7.71
N LEU A 125 7.19 13.07 7.08
CA LEU A 125 6.04 13.96 7.14
C LEU A 125 4.80 13.29 6.55
N ALA A 126 4.95 12.57 5.44
CA ALA A 126 3.87 11.79 4.83
C ALA A 126 3.34 10.70 5.75
N ASP A 127 4.23 9.92 6.35
CA ASP A 127 3.90 8.87 7.33
C ASP A 127 3.29 9.45 8.62
N ASN A 128 3.70 10.66 9.03
CA ASN A 128 3.14 11.32 10.20
C ASN A 128 1.71 11.80 9.95
N LEU A 129 1.46 12.52 8.86
CA LEU A 129 0.08 12.89 8.53
C LEU A 129 -0.78 11.69 8.24
N ALA A 130 -0.20 10.62 7.69
CA ALA A 130 -0.84 9.33 7.48
C ALA A 130 -1.42 8.82 8.79
N ARG A 131 -0.58 8.71 9.81
CA ARG A 131 -0.98 8.24 11.14
C ARG A 131 -2.00 9.17 11.81
N SER A 132 -1.91 10.47 11.60
CA SER A 132 -2.80 11.46 12.23
C SER A 132 -4.05 11.81 11.42
N ALA A 133 -4.33 11.13 10.31
CA ALA A 133 -5.50 11.42 9.48
C ALA A 133 -6.81 11.11 10.22
N ILE A 134 -7.69 12.11 10.34
CA ILE A 134 -9.00 11.98 11.01
C ILE A 134 -10.14 11.92 9.99
N ASN A 135 -9.97 12.53 8.83
CA ASN A 135 -11.02 12.62 7.82
C ASN A 135 -11.19 11.30 7.08
N SER A 136 -12.32 10.62 7.28
CA SER A 136 -12.65 9.39 6.55
C SER A 136 -12.89 9.70 5.08
N LEU A 137 -12.13 9.04 4.20
CA LEU A 137 -12.43 9.01 2.78
C LEU A 137 -13.48 7.94 2.50
N ASN A 138 -14.64 8.36 2.02
CA ASN A 138 -15.69 7.46 1.53
C ASN A 138 -15.34 6.93 0.14
N SER A 139 -14.25 6.16 0.05
CA SER A 139 -13.82 5.50 -1.18
C SER A 139 -14.25 4.03 -1.19
N PRO A 140 -14.67 3.48 -2.35
CA PRO A 140 -14.94 2.05 -2.49
C PRO A 140 -13.69 1.22 -2.14
N VAL A 141 -13.86 0.22 -1.27
CA VAL A 141 -12.77 -0.71 -0.94
C VAL A 141 -12.74 -1.84 -1.97
N PRO A 142 -11.58 -2.21 -2.52
CA PRO A 142 -11.45 -3.36 -3.41
C PRO A 142 -12.00 -4.65 -2.79
N VAL A 143 -12.72 -5.45 -3.57
CA VAL A 143 -13.36 -6.69 -3.10
C VAL A 143 -12.34 -7.66 -2.48
N ASN A 144 -11.13 -7.72 -3.03
CA ASN A 144 -10.06 -8.58 -2.51
C ASN A 144 -9.62 -8.18 -1.09
N ASP A 145 -9.63 -6.89 -0.80
CA ASP A 145 -9.30 -6.37 0.52
C ASP A 145 -10.40 -6.70 1.53
N VAL A 146 -11.66 -6.51 1.15
CA VAL A 146 -12.81 -6.92 1.98
C VAL A 146 -12.78 -8.42 2.25
N LYS A 147 -12.51 -9.26 1.24
CA LYS A 147 -12.39 -10.72 1.40
C LYS A 147 -11.27 -11.09 2.38
N LYS A 148 -10.09 -10.49 2.25
CA LYS A 148 -8.96 -10.70 3.17
C LYS A 148 -9.31 -10.26 4.58
N TYR A 149 -9.95 -9.11 4.73
CA TYR A 149 -10.38 -8.58 6.02
C TYR A 149 -11.38 -9.48 6.73
N VAL A 150 -12.45 -9.90 6.04
CA VAL A 150 -13.46 -10.83 6.60
C VAL A 150 -12.82 -12.16 6.98
N LYS A 151 -11.93 -12.71 6.14
CA LYS A 151 -11.18 -13.93 6.45
C LYS A 151 -10.33 -13.76 7.72
N SER A 152 -9.69 -12.61 7.88
CA SER A 152 -8.88 -12.31 9.07
C SER A 152 -9.73 -12.28 10.35
N ILE A 153 -10.91 -11.65 10.32
CA ILE A 153 -11.84 -11.61 11.45
C ILE A 153 -12.30 -13.02 11.80
N LEU A 154 -12.70 -13.81 10.80
CA LEU A 154 -13.15 -15.18 11.02
C LEU A 154 -12.04 -16.01 11.66
N HIS A 155 -10.82 -15.91 11.14
CA HIS A 155 -9.66 -16.61 11.68
C HIS A 155 -9.37 -16.19 13.12
N SER A 156 -9.37 -14.88 13.43
CA SER A 156 -9.16 -14.40 14.80
C SER A 156 -10.24 -14.88 15.77
N LYS A 157 -11.51 -14.94 15.34
CA LYS A 157 -12.60 -15.49 16.16
C LYS A 157 -12.43 -16.98 16.40
N TRP A 158 -12.08 -17.75 15.37
CA TRP A 158 -11.80 -19.17 15.50
C TRP A 158 -10.60 -19.43 16.41
N GLN A 159 -9.53 -18.67 16.26
CA GLN A 159 -8.35 -18.76 17.11
C GLN A 159 -8.71 -18.48 18.57
N ALA A 160 -9.45 -17.39 18.85
CA ALA A 160 -9.89 -17.09 20.22
C ALA A 160 -10.76 -18.20 20.84
N GLN A 161 -11.65 -18.80 20.04
CA GLN A 161 -12.45 -19.95 20.50
C GLN A 161 -11.59 -21.20 20.75
N TRP A 162 -10.55 -21.41 19.94
CA TRP A 162 -9.61 -22.51 20.10
C TRP A 162 -8.76 -22.34 21.36
N ASP A 163 -8.28 -21.12 21.62
CA ASP A 163 -7.47 -20.79 22.80
C ASP A 163 -8.22 -21.00 24.12
N LEU A 164 -9.55 -20.78 24.11
CA LEU A 164 -10.40 -21.02 25.28
C LEU A 164 -10.65 -22.51 25.57
N LYS A 165 -10.39 -23.43 24.62
CA LYS A 165 -10.60 -24.88 24.80
C LYS A 165 -9.39 -25.55 25.46
N ASN A 166 -9.08 -25.15 26.68
CA ASN A 166 -7.98 -25.67 27.51
C ASN A 166 -8.13 -27.16 27.92
N THR A 167 -9.29 -27.77 27.74
CA THR A 167 -9.53 -29.19 28.03
C THR A 167 -9.21 -30.11 26.85
N ASN A 168 -8.92 -29.56 25.67
CA ASN A 168 -8.65 -30.36 24.48
C ASN A 168 -7.17 -30.76 24.41
N LYS A 169 -6.88 -32.08 24.47
CA LYS A 169 -5.51 -32.61 24.32
C LYS A 169 -4.82 -32.14 23.04
N LEU A 170 -5.57 -31.92 21.95
CA LEU A 170 -5.04 -31.41 20.68
C LEU A 170 -4.45 -29.99 20.81
N GLN A 171 -4.92 -29.18 21.77
CA GLN A 171 -4.39 -27.84 22.00
C GLN A 171 -2.90 -27.86 22.41
N SER A 172 -2.46 -28.93 23.09
CA SER A 172 -1.07 -29.08 23.53
C SER A 172 -0.06 -29.17 22.37
N ILE A 173 -0.53 -29.60 21.20
CA ILE A 173 0.30 -29.74 20.00
C ILE A 173 -0.08 -28.75 18.90
N LYS A 174 -1.34 -28.28 18.87
CA LYS A 174 -1.87 -27.38 17.85
C LYS A 174 -2.27 -26.06 18.48
N HIS A 175 -1.39 -25.08 18.44
CA HIS A 175 -1.70 -23.75 18.98
C HIS A 175 -2.45 -22.86 17.97
N LEU A 176 -2.25 -23.06 16.67
CA LEU A 176 -2.89 -22.26 15.62
C LEU A 176 -4.02 -23.01 14.93
N THR A 177 -5.11 -22.29 14.60
CA THR A 177 -6.24 -22.82 13.81
C THR A 177 -5.91 -23.02 12.33
N ASP A 178 -4.74 -22.55 11.88
CA ASP A 178 -4.25 -22.75 10.53
C ASP A 178 -4.10 -24.23 10.17
N CYS A 179 -4.10 -24.52 8.87
CA CYS A 179 -3.75 -25.85 8.37
C CYS A 179 -2.36 -26.24 8.86
N TRP A 180 -2.20 -27.51 9.21
CA TRP A 180 -0.86 -28.02 9.48
C TRP A 180 0.00 -27.90 8.21
N PRO A 181 1.29 -27.56 8.35
CA PRO A 181 2.20 -27.60 7.21
C PRO A 181 2.24 -29.03 6.68
N SER A 182 2.04 -29.18 5.37
CA SER A 182 2.20 -30.45 4.68
C SER A 182 3.68 -30.71 4.44
N LEU A 183 4.08 -31.97 4.61
CA LEU A 183 5.43 -32.38 4.25
C LEU A 183 5.47 -32.80 2.78
N PRO A 184 6.57 -32.51 2.06
CA PRO A 184 6.70 -32.85 0.64
C PRO A 184 6.69 -34.37 0.40
N ILE A 185 6.98 -35.17 1.44
CA ILE A 185 7.01 -36.64 1.36
C ILE A 185 5.71 -37.22 1.94
N ARG A 186 4.86 -37.78 1.07
CA ARG A 186 3.56 -38.35 1.45
C ARG A 186 3.63 -39.39 2.58
N LYS A 187 4.65 -40.26 2.57
CA LYS A 187 4.83 -41.28 3.64
C LYS A 187 5.02 -40.61 5.00
N LEU A 188 5.87 -39.58 5.07
CA LEU A 188 6.17 -38.86 6.30
C LEU A 188 4.95 -38.03 6.76
N ASP A 189 4.26 -37.37 5.83
CA ASP A 189 3.04 -36.61 6.10
C ASP A 189 1.92 -37.50 6.68
N THR A 190 1.80 -38.72 6.15
CA THR A 190 0.85 -39.74 6.65
C THR A 190 1.19 -40.17 8.09
N VAL A 191 2.47 -40.46 8.37
CA VAL A 191 2.91 -40.84 9.71
C VAL A 191 2.69 -39.69 10.70
N LEU A 192 3.09 -38.47 10.34
CA LEU A 192 2.92 -37.28 11.17
C LEU A 192 1.44 -36.99 11.45
N THR A 193 0.56 -37.15 10.46
CA THR A 193 -0.89 -36.98 10.62
C THR A 193 -1.47 -38.00 11.59
N ARG A 194 -1.01 -39.25 11.54
CA ARG A 194 -1.45 -40.30 12.48
C ARG A 194 -0.95 -40.06 13.91
N LEU A 195 0.25 -39.52 14.08
CA LEU A 195 0.80 -39.18 15.40
C LEU A 195 0.10 -37.99 16.07
N ARG A 196 -0.63 -37.17 15.32
CA ARG A 196 -1.37 -36.00 15.81
C ARG A 196 -2.76 -36.34 16.39
N ILE A 197 -3.28 -37.55 16.17
CA ILE A 197 -4.59 -38.04 16.64
C ILE A 197 -4.42 -38.72 18.00
#